data_AF-A0A839PAM5-F1
#
_entry.id   AF-A0A839PAM5-F1
#
_cell.length_a   1.000
_cell.length_b   1.000
_cell.length_c   1.000
_cell.angle_alpha   90.00
_cell.angle_beta   90.00
_cell.angle_gamma   90.00
#
_symmetry.space_group_name_H-M   'P 1'
#
loop_
_entity.id
_entity.type
_entity.pdbx_description
1 polymer ?
#
loop_
_entity_poly.entity_id
_entity_poly.type
_entity_poly.pdbx_seq_one_letter_code
_entity_poly.pdbx_strand_id
1 'polypeptide(L)' 'MSEKDPHRQPDDTIAEGARARARGRPRDACPYPLNSPERTGWLEGYDGSPADRAPDRPLDNG' A
#
# COMPACT_ATOMS: atom_id res chain seq x y z
N MET A 1 19.47 -14.10 21.94
CA MET A 1 19.71 -14.46 20.54
C MET A 1 18.39 -14.25 19.80
N SER A 2 18.46 -13.68 18.60
CA SER A 2 17.37 -13.34 17.69
C SER A 2 16.26 -14.38 17.64
N GLU A 3 15.00 -13.96 17.49
CA GLU A 3 14.01 -14.71 16.69
C GLU A 3 12.72 -13.90 16.47
N LYS A 4 12.67 -13.23 15.31
CA LYS A 4 11.49 -12.71 14.59
C LYS A 4 10.61 -11.75 15.39
N ASP A 5 10.72 -10.45 15.09
CA ASP A 5 9.57 -9.55 15.22
C ASP A 5 8.53 -10.01 14.17
N PRO A 6 7.40 -10.64 14.58
CA PRO A 6 6.36 -11.07 13.66
C PRO A 6 5.40 -9.91 13.32
N HIS A 7 5.72 -8.69 13.75
CA HIS A 7 4.91 -7.48 13.59
C HIS A 7 5.43 -6.52 12.53
N ARG A 8 6.62 -6.73 11.98
CA ARG A 8 7.05 -6.14 10.70
C ARG A 8 6.34 -6.85 9.55
N GLN A 9 5.02 -6.81 9.62
CA GLN A 9 4.10 -7.52 8.76
C GLN A 9 4.15 -6.92 7.35
N PRO A 10 3.84 -7.70 6.31
CA PRO A 10 3.59 -7.18 4.96
C PRO A 10 2.54 -6.06 4.95
N ASP A 11 1.69 -5.98 5.98
CA ASP A 11 0.70 -4.92 6.20
C ASP A 11 1.31 -3.51 6.23
N ASP A 12 2.51 -3.35 6.81
CA ASP A 12 3.22 -2.06 6.82
C ASP A 12 3.58 -1.61 5.40
N THR A 13 3.91 -2.56 4.51
CA THR A 13 4.28 -2.25 3.12
C THR A 13 3.06 -1.82 2.31
N ILE A 14 1.90 -2.46 2.49
CA ILE A 14 0.64 -2.06 1.87
C ILE A 14 0.25 -0.65 2.32
N ALA A 15 0.27 -0.39 3.63
CA ALA A 15 -0.03 0.93 4.17
C ALA A 15 0.95 2.01 3.66
N GLU A 16 2.23 1.68 3.54
CA GLU A 16 3.27 2.55 2.98
C GLU A 16 3.02 2.87 1.49
N GLY A 17 2.61 1.87 0.70
CA GLY A 17 2.21 2.04 -0.70
C GLY A 17 1.03 2.99 -0.86
N ALA A 18 -0.01 2.79 -0.04
CA ALA A 18 -1.19 3.66 -0.03
C ALA A 18 -0.83 5.10 0.34
N ARG A 19 0.06 5.30 1.32
CA ARG A 19 0.57 6.64 1.70
C ARG A 19 1.40 7.26 0.57
N ALA A 20 2.19 6.48 -0.15
CA ALA A 20 2.95 6.96 -1.28
C ALA A 20 2.04 7.47 -2.41
N ARG A 21 0.97 6.73 -2.73
CA ARG A 21 -0.07 7.17 -3.67
C ARG A 21 -0.75 8.45 -3.20
N ALA A 22 -1.17 8.50 -1.93
CA ALA A 22 -1.82 9.69 -1.36
C ALA A 22 -0.91 10.94 -1.36
N ARG A 23 0.41 10.73 -1.30
CA ARG A 23 1.42 11.80 -1.41
C ARG A 23 1.80 12.13 -2.86
N GLY A 24 1.27 11.41 -3.85
CA GLY A 24 1.64 11.56 -5.26
C GLY A 24 3.05 11.09 -5.60
N ARG A 25 3.66 10.22 -4.78
CA ARG A 25 4.94 9.59 -5.11
C ARG A 25 4.76 8.59 -6.26
N PRO A 26 5.70 8.45 -7.19
CA PRO A 26 5.61 7.46 -8.26
C PRO A 26 5.88 6.05 -7.74
N ARG A 27 5.42 5.05 -8.50
CA ARG A 27 5.64 3.62 -8.25
C ARG A 27 7.13 3.24 -8.18
N ASP A 28 7.99 3.95 -8.90
CA ASP A 28 9.45 3.79 -8.89
C ASP A 28 10.13 4.36 -7.63
N ALA A 29 9.42 5.12 -6.79
CA ALA A 29 9.93 5.54 -5.49
C ALA A 29 9.88 4.43 -4.43
N CYS A 30 9.45 3.22 -4.82
CA CYS A 30 9.42 2.04 -3.98
C CYS A 30 10.86 1.67 -3.57
N PRO A 31 11.21 1.67 -2.27
CA PRO A 31 12.56 1.38 -1.80
C PRO A 31 12.91 -0.12 -1.86
N TYR A 32 11.95 -0.98 -2.20
CA TYR A 32 12.09 -2.42 -2.20
C TYR A 32 12.64 -2.97 -3.54
N PRO A 33 13.47 -4.03 -3.50
CA PRO A 33 14.00 -4.66 -4.70
C PRO A 33 12.89 -5.13 -5.65
N LEU A 34 13.18 -5.10 -6.95
CA LEU A 34 12.34 -5.73 -7.95
C LEU A 34 12.27 -7.23 -7.63
N ASN A 35 11.05 -7.77 -7.48
CA ASN A 35 10.74 -9.17 -7.10
C ASN A 35 10.75 -9.52 -5.59
N SER A 36 10.89 -8.54 -4.69
CA SER A 36 10.66 -8.78 -3.26
C SER A 36 9.17 -8.84 -2.91
N PRO A 37 8.74 -9.70 -1.97
CA PRO A 37 7.36 -9.72 -1.49
C PRO A 37 6.94 -8.39 -0.88
N GLU A 38 7.86 -7.64 -0.26
CA GLU A 38 7.57 -6.28 0.24
C GLU A 38 7.22 -5.30 -0.89
N ARG A 39 7.85 -5.44 -2.07
CA ARG A 39 7.50 -4.63 -3.24
C ARG A 39 6.10 -4.97 -3.71
N THR A 40 5.72 -6.25 -3.72
CA THR A 40 4.36 -6.67 -4.08
C THR A 40 3.34 -6.03 -3.14
N GLY A 41 3.50 -6.13 -1.82
CA GLY A 41 2.59 -5.49 -0.86
C GLY A 41 2.54 -3.97 -1.02
N TRP A 42 3.69 -3.31 -1.15
CA TRP A 42 3.73 -1.86 -1.41
C TRP A 42 3.02 -1.47 -2.71
N LEU A 43 3.18 -2.26 -3.77
CA LEU A 43 2.50 -2.05 -5.04
C LEU A 43 1.00 -2.28 -4.93
N GLU A 44 0.56 -3.29 -4.19
CA GLU A 44 -0.86 -3.56 -3.93
C GLU A 44 -1.53 -2.36 -3.23
N GLY A 45 -0.89 -1.82 -2.19
CA GLY A 45 -1.37 -0.62 -1.50
C GLY A 45 -1.31 0.65 -2.35
N TYR A 46 -0.29 0.79 -3.19
CA TYR A 46 -0.10 1.92 -4.10
C TYR A 46 -1.11 1.94 -5.26
N ASP A 47 -1.25 0.81 -5.95
CA ASP A 47 -2.28 0.58 -6.97
C ASP A 47 -3.67 0.77 -6.36
N GLY A 48 -3.76 0.57 -5.04
CA GLY A 48 -4.92 0.88 -4.23
C GLY A 48 -6.12 0.15 -4.75
N SER A 49 -5.91 -1.04 -5.33
CA SER A 49 -6.94 -1.90 -5.89
C SER A 49 -7.93 -2.17 -4.77
N PRO A 50 -9.02 -1.41 -4.73
CA PRO A 50 -9.91 -1.52 -3.63
C PRO A 50 -10.86 -2.62 -4.06
N ALA A 51 -10.68 -3.82 -3.53
CA ALA A 51 -11.73 -4.83 -3.67
C ALA A 51 -13.09 -4.26 -3.20
N ASP A 52 -13.07 -3.24 -2.32
CA ASP A 52 -14.24 -2.50 -1.87
C ASP A 52 -13.92 -1.02 -1.60
N ARG A 53 -13.82 -0.21 -2.64
CA ARG A 53 -13.93 1.25 -2.50
C ARG A 53 -14.62 1.73 -3.74
N ALA A 54 -15.94 1.57 -3.70
CA ALA A 54 -16.83 2.38 -4.50
C ALA A 54 -16.30 3.83 -4.42
N PRO A 55 -16.01 4.47 -5.56
CA PRO A 55 -15.65 5.88 -5.54
C PRO A 55 -16.78 6.59 -4.80
N ASP A 56 -16.40 7.35 -3.77
CA ASP A 56 -17.30 8.18 -2.98
C ASP A 56 -18.19 8.94 -3.96
N ARG A 57 -19.42 8.43 -4.15
CA ARG A 57 -20.44 9.14 -4.89
C ARG A 57 -20.78 10.32 -3.99
N PRO A 58 -20.71 11.55 -4.50
CA PRO A 58 -21.04 12.71 -3.67
C PRO A 58 -22.44 12.47 -3.10
N LEU A 59 -22.59 12.61 -1.78
CA LEU A 59 -23.89 12.57 -1.14
C LEU A 59 -24.77 13.62 -1.82
N ASP A 60 -25.67 13.15 -2.67
CA ASP A 60 -26.77 13.92 -3.22
C ASP A 60 -27.71 14.23 -2.05
N ASN A 61 -27.62 15.45 -1.55
CA ASN A 61 -28.57 16.01 -0.60
C ASN A 61 -29.80 16.46 -1.40
N GLY A 62 -30.85 15.64 -1.40
CA GLY A 62 -32.19 15.97 -1.88
C GLY A 62 -33.15 16.25 -0.73
#